data_AF-A0A965RJ78-F1
#
_entry.id   AF-A0A965RJ78-F1
#
_cell.length_a   1.000
_cell.length_b   1.000
_cell.length_c   1.000
_cell.angle_alpha   90.00
_cell.angle_beta   90.00
_cell.angle_gamma   90.00
#
_symmetry.space_group_name_H-M   'P 1'
#
loop_
_entity.id
_entity.type
_entity.pdbx_description
1 polymer ?
#
loop_
_entity_poly.entity_id
_entity_poly.type
_entity_poly.pdbx_seq_one_letter_code
_entity_poly.pdbx_strand_id
1 'polypeptide(L)'
;MLGKLPVLHGHEKGKGISSPVNQARGAFMRLHHTVLEGHGHRTSGHCEPDMWGSEVFCWSTGCLCDLRPEFARLNKWNWGFATVTVEPDSQFNVENFRITAEGKVRTS
;
A
#
# COMPACT_ATOMS: atom_id res chain seq x y z
N MET A 1 -4.36 1.86 -13.19
CA MET A 1 -3.23 1.01 -13.62
C MET A 1 -2.07 1.93 -13.96
N LEU A 2 -0.84 1.58 -13.56
CA LEU A 2 0.40 2.29 -13.89
C LEU A 2 1.35 1.27 -14.55
N GLY A 3 1.41 1.26 -15.89
CA GLY A 3 2.02 0.14 -16.61
C GLY A 3 1.35 -1.18 -16.21
N LYS A 4 2.16 -2.16 -15.80
CA LYS A 4 1.70 -3.46 -15.28
C LYS A 4 1.29 -3.44 -13.80
N LEU A 5 1.33 -2.30 -13.10
CA LEU A 5 0.93 -2.18 -11.69
C LEU A 5 -0.57 -1.85 -11.55
N PRO A 6 -1.38 -2.74 -10.96
CA PRO A 6 -2.71 -2.39 -10.48
C PRO A 6 -2.61 -1.43 -9.30
N VAL A 7 -3.39 -0.35 -9.37
CA VAL A 7 -3.52 0.63 -8.29
C VAL A 7 -4.99 0.70 -7.94
N LEU A 8 -5.32 0.39 -6.68
CA LEU A 8 -6.69 0.39 -6.16
C LEU A 8 -6.79 1.40 -5.02
N HIS A 9 -8.00 1.86 -4.71
CA HIS A 9 -8.19 2.54 -3.44
C HIS A 9 -7.93 1.55 -2.29
N GLY A 10 -8.54 0.36 -2.37
CA GLY A 10 -8.44 -0.75 -1.43
C GLY A 10 -9.77 -1.16 -0.78
N HIS A 11 -10.89 -0.52 -1.08
CA HIS A 11 -12.21 -0.98 -0.62
C HIS A 11 -12.84 -1.98 -1.62
N GLU A 12 -12.35 -1.98 -2.86
CA GLU A 12 -12.80 -2.78 -4.00
C GLU A 12 -12.59 -4.29 -3.75
N LYS A 13 -11.59 -4.65 -2.94
CA LYS A 13 -11.30 -6.04 -2.53
C LYS A 13 -12.30 -6.64 -1.53
N GLY A 14 -13.32 -5.87 -1.14
CA GLY A 14 -14.35 -6.27 -0.18
C GLY A 14 -13.90 -6.20 1.28
N LYS A 15 -14.85 -6.36 2.20
CA LYS A 15 -14.57 -6.32 3.64
C LYS A 15 -13.91 -7.63 4.11
N GLY A 16 -12.85 -7.51 4.89
CA GLY A 16 -12.22 -8.63 5.60
C GLY A 16 -12.97 -9.03 6.87
N ILE A 17 -12.64 -10.21 7.43
CA ILE A 17 -13.12 -10.65 8.75
C ILE A 17 -12.46 -9.81 9.86
N SER A 18 -11.27 -9.25 9.61
CA SER A 18 -10.55 -8.38 10.53
C SER A 18 -9.80 -7.28 9.78
N SER A 19 -9.56 -6.16 10.46
CA SER A 19 -8.66 -5.10 9.96
C SER A 19 -7.23 -5.63 9.99
N PRO A 20 -6.58 -5.83 8.82
CA PRO A 20 -5.29 -6.50 8.80
C PRO A 20 -4.22 -5.63 9.47
N VAL A 21 -3.34 -6.28 10.25
CA VAL A 21 -2.21 -5.62 10.92
C VAL A 21 -1.21 -5.09 9.89
N ASN A 22 -1.06 -5.76 8.75
CA ASN A 22 -0.31 -5.31 7.58
C ASN A 22 -1.30 -5.29 6.40
N GLN A 23 -1.55 -4.10 5.86
CA GLN A 23 -2.56 -3.90 4.81
C GLN A 23 -2.12 -4.49 3.48
N ALA A 24 -0.85 -4.36 3.12
CA ALA A 24 -0.27 -5.00 1.93
C ALA A 24 -0.43 -6.52 1.97
N ARG A 25 -0.18 -7.17 3.10
CA ARG A 25 -0.45 -8.61 3.28
C ARG A 25 -1.93 -8.93 3.13
N GLY A 26 -2.80 -8.08 3.69
CA GLY A 26 -4.25 -8.23 3.52
C GLY A 26 -4.68 -8.16 2.06
N ALA A 27 -4.06 -7.28 1.26
CA ALA A 27 -4.27 -7.18 -0.17
C ALA A 27 -3.79 -8.45 -0.90
N PHE A 28 -2.59 -8.95 -0.58
CA PHE A 28 -2.07 -10.20 -1.15
C PHE A 28 -3.01 -11.39 -0.87
N MET A 29 -3.44 -11.58 0.38
CA MET A 29 -4.35 -12.68 0.76
C MET A 29 -5.72 -12.64 0.07
N ARG A 30 -6.08 -11.51 -0.57
CA ARG A 30 -7.36 -11.31 -1.26
C ARG A 30 -7.22 -11.38 -2.77
N LEU A 31 -6.12 -10.86 -3.29
CA LEU A 31 -5.92 -10.68 -4.72
C LEU A 31 -4.93 -11.68 -5.32
N HIS A 32 -4.04 -12.25 -4.50
CA HIS A 32 -2.94 -13.12 -4.91
C HIS A 32 -2.10 -12.54 -6.06
N HIS A 33 -1.99 -11.21 -6.11
CA HIS A 33 -1.33 -10.48 -7.19
C HIS A 33 -0.73 -9.18 -6.68
N THR A 34 0.31 -8.71 -7.36
CA THR A 34 0.97 -7.43 -7.10
C THR A 34 -0.04 -6.28 -7.19
N VAL A 35 -0.03 -5.39 -6.19
CA VAL A 35 -0.94 -4.24 -6.13
C VAL A 35 -0.39 -3.13 -5.23
N LEU A 36 -0.74 -1.89 -5.55
CA LEU A 36 -0.58 -0.72 -4.69
C LEU A 36 -1.97 -0.22 -4.23
N GLU A 37 -2.17 -0.03 -2.92
CA GLU A 37 -3.41 0.53 -2.36
C GLU A 37 -3.20 1.59 -1.27
N GLY A 38 -4.25 2.35 -0.94
CA GLY A 38 -4.18 3.44 0.06
C GLY A 38 -5.24 3.40 1.17
N HIS A 39 -6.20 2.48 1.12
CA HIS A 39 -7.40 2.51 1.96
C HIS A 39 -7.12 2.46 3.46
N GLY A 40 -6.08 1.71 3.86
CA GLY A 40 -5.75 1.51 5.27
C GLY A 40 -5.02 2.68 5.94
N HIS A 41 -4.66 3.73 5.18
CA HIS A 41 -3.93 4.92 5.66
C HIS A 41 -2.66 4.57 6.43
N ARG A 42 -2.01 3.46 6.04
CA ARG A 42 -0.85 2.93 6.75
C ARG A 42 0.14 2.38 5.75
N THR A 43 1.38 2.85 5.84
CA THR A 43 2.47 2.37 5.00
C THR A 43 2.81 0.92 5.36
N SER A 44 2.80 0.02 4.38
CA SER A 44 3.29 -1.35 4.55
C SER A 44 3.70 -1.99 3.22
N GLY A 45 4.52 -3.04 3.30
CA GLY A 45 4.91 -3.88 2.17
C GLY A 45 4.74 -5.36 2.52
N HIS A 46 4.51 -6.19 1.50
CA HIS A 46 4.47 -7.65 1.61
C HIS A 46 5.01 -8.26 0.32
N CYS A 47 6.06 -9.08 0.43
CA CYS A 47 6.67 -9.82 -0.68
C CYS A 47 6.42 -11.31 -0.47
N GLU A 48 5.96 -11.98 -1.51
CA GLU A 48 5.80 -13.44 -1.56
C GLU A 48 5.95 -13.91 -3.01
N PRO A 49 6.56 -15.08 -3.28
CA PRO A 49 6.58 -15.60 -4.64
C PRO A 49 5.23 -16.20 -5.04
N ASP A 50 4.93 -16.20 -6.34
CA ASP A 50 3.86 -17.02 -6.89
C ASP A 50 4.29 -18.51 -7.02
N MET A 51 3.40 -19.35 -7.53
CA MET A 51 3.66 -20.78 -7.72
C MET A 51 4.78 -21.10 -8.73
N TRP A 52 5.17 -20.11 -9.54
CA TRP A 52 6.23 -20.21 -10.55
C TRP A 52 7.53 -19.53 -10.09
N GLY A 53 7.57 -19.00 -8.87
CA GLY A 53 8.72 -18.29 -8.31
C GLY A 53 8.85 -16.84 -8.77
N SER A 54 7.86 -16.30 -9.47
CA SER A 54 7.84 -14.87 -9.82
C SER A 54 7.48 -14.04 -8.59
N GLU A 55 8.08 -12.86 -8.47
CA GLU A 55 7.79 -11.96 -7.35
C GLU A 55 6.35 -11.45 -7.41
N VAL A 56 5.65 -11.57 -6.29
CA VAL A 56 4.43 -10.82 -6.00
C VAL A 56 4.71 -9.87 -4.85
N PHE A 57 4.56 -8.57 -5.11
CA PHE A 57 4.75 -7.54 -4.09
C PHE A 57 3.51 -6.68 -3.96
N CYS A 58 3.02 -6.53 -2.74
CA CYS A 58 1.92 -5.63 -2.42
C CYS A 58 2.43 -4.45 -1.59
N TRP A 59 1.91 -3.27 -1.87
CA TRP A 59 2.17 -2.05 -1.11
C TRP A 59 0.87 -1.46 -0.60
N SER A 60 0.93 -0.89 0.60
CA SER A 60 -0.04 0.09 1.04
C SER A 60 0.67 1.41 1.36
N THR A 61 0.03 2.52 1.04
CA THR A 61 0.52 3.86 1.39
C THR A 61 -0.09 4.37 2.69
N GLY A 62 0.62 5.31 3.32
CA GLY A 62 0.05 6.19 4.32
C GLY A 62 -0.97 7.16 3.71
N CYS A 63 -1.42 8.14 4.50
CA CYS A 63 -2.28 9.21 4.00
C CYS A 63 -1.57 10.57 4.05
N LEU A 64 -2.15 11.59 3.43
CA LEU A 64 -1.71 12.98 3.56
C LEU A 64 -2.79 13.85 4.26
N CYS A 65 -3.68 13.20 5.02
CA CYS A 65 -4.75 13.85 5.78
C CYS A 65 -4.44 13.85 7.28
N ASP A 66 -5.33 14.45 8.08
CA ASP A 66 -5.27 14.35 9.54
C ASP A 66 -5.22 12.88 9.99
N LEU A 67 -4.31 12.59 10.92
CA LEU A 67 -4.10 11.26 11.50
C LEU A 67 -5.08 10.97 12.64
N ARG A 68 -5.79 11.98 13.17
CA ARG A 68 -6.71 11.84 14.30
C ARG A 68 -8.06 12.54 14.04
N PRO A 69 -8.73 12.31 12.90
CA PRO A 69 -10.02 12.91 12.65
C PRO A 69 -11.07 12.38 13.64
N GLU A 70 -12.13 13.15 13.85
CA GLU A 70 -13.15 12.84 14.87
C GLU A 70 -13.78 11.45 14.73
N PHE A 71 -14.01 11.00 13.49
CA PHE A 71 -14.60 9.69 13.21
C PHE A 71 -13.61 8.51 13.37
N ALA A 72 -12.32 8.77 13.56
CA ALA A 72 -11.29 7.74 13.65
C ALA A 72 -10.18 8.10 14.65
N ARG A 73 -10.53 8.63 15.83
CA ARG A 73 -9.53 9.06 16.84
C ARG A 73 -8.57 7.95 17.28
N LEU A 74 -9.07 6.70 17.37
CA LEU A 74 -8.28 5.53 17.73
C LEU A 74 -7.92 4.72 16.47
N ASN A 75 -6.75 5.03 15.89
CA ASN A 75 -6.24 4.35 14.70
C ASN A 75 -4.71 4.17 14.75
N LYS A 76 -4.15 3.55 13.71
CA LYS A 76 -2.70 3.36 13.51
C LYS A 76 -2.21 3.98 12.20
N TRP A 77 -2.82 5.10 11.78
CA TRP A 77 -2.50 5.78 10.54
C TRP A 77 -1.13 6.45 10.63
N ASN A 78 -0.48 6.61 9.48
CA ASN A 78 0.74 7.40 9.36
C ASN A 78 0.71 8.23 8.08
N TRP A 79 1.47 9.32 8.09
CA TRP A 79 1.68 10.06 6.86
C TRP A 79 2.60 9.30 5.91
N GLY A 80 2.28 9.32 4.63
CA GLY A 80 3.05 8.62 3.62
C GLY A 80 2.44 8.78 2.22
N PHE A 81 3.26 8.46 1.23
CA PHE A 81 2.92 8.48 -0.19
C PHE A 81 3.88 7.54 -0.92
N ALA A 82 3.63 7.27 -2.20
CA ALA A 82 4.54 6.52 -3.04
C ALA A 82 4.80 7.26 -4.34
N THR A 83 5.99 7.09 -4.90
CA THR A 83 6.30 7.41 -6.29
C THR A 83 6.36 6.12 -7.08
N VAL A 84 5.86 6.17 -8.32
CA VAL A 84 5.90 5.03 -9.24
C VAL A 84 6.51 5.51 -10.54
N THR A 85 7.67 4.96 -10.88
CA THR A 85 8.30 5.15 -12.19
C THR A 85 7.79 4.05 -13.11
N VAL A 86 7.29 4.41 -14.29
CA VAL A 86 6.80 3.46 -15.30
C VAL A 86 7.69 3.57 -16.52
N GLU A 87 8.28 2.44 -16.91
CA GLU A 87 9.17 2.33 -18.05
C GLU A 87 8.39 2.17 -19.37
N PRO A 88 9.00 2.44 -20.53
CA PRO A 88 8.34 2.35 -21.84
C PRO A 88 7.73 0.97 -22.16
N ASP A 89 8.28 -0.11 -21.60
CA ASP A 89 7.79 -1.49 -21.76
C ASP A 89 6.71 -1.88 -20.72
N SER A 90 6.17 -0.88 -20.02
CA SER A 90 5.18 -1.02 -18.95
C SER A 90 5.68 -1.71 -17.68
N GLN A 91 6.99 -1.96 -17.54
CA GLN A 91 7.57 -2.28 -16.23
C GLN A 91 7.44 -1.07 -15.29
N PHE A 92 7.49 -1.33 -13.99
CA PHE A 92 7.32 -0.30 -12.99
C PHE A 92 8.25 -0.51 -11.81
N ASN A 93 8.60 0.58 -11.14
CA ASN A 93 9.31 0.59 -9.87
C ASN A 93 8.54 1.44 -8.86
N VAL A 94 8.27 0.90 -7.68
CA VAL A 94 7.54 1.59 -6.61
C VAL A 94 8.50 1.98 -5.50
N GLU A 95 8.56 3.25 -5.17
CA GLU A 95 9.23 3.74 -3.97
C GLU A 95 8.17 4.20 -2.98
N ASN A 96 8.06 3.47 -1.86
CA ASN A 96 7.07 3.77 -0.82
C ASN A 96 7.71 4.57 0.32
N PHE A 97 7.08 5.67 0.68
CA PHE A 97 7.61 6.61 1.66
C PHE A 97 6.65 6.79 2.84
N ARG A 98 7.25 7.04 3.99
CA ARG A 98 6.59 7.51 5.20
C ARG A 98 7.11 8.90 5.57
N ILE A 99 6.25 9.71 6.15
CA ILE A 99 6.60 11.04 6.65
C ILE A 99 6.51 10.98 8.19
N THR A 100 7.57 11.43 8.88
CA THR A 100 7.57 11.50 10.34
C THR A 100 6.75 12.68 10.85
N ALA A 101 6.49 12.72 12.17
CA ALA A 101 5.80 13.85 12.80
C ALA A 101 6.53 15.20 12.57
N GLU A 102 7.85 15.17 12.38
CA GLU A 102 8.68 16.33 12.08
C GLU A 102 8.74 16.67 10.57
N GLY A 103 7.93 16.00 9.73
CA GLY A 103 7.89 16.24 8.28
C GLY A 103 9.04 15.60 7.50
N LYS A 104 9.84 14.72 8.11
CA LYS A 104 10.96 14.06 7.40
C LYS A 104 10.46 12.88 6.58
N VAL A 105 10.78 12.88 5.28
CA VAL A 105 10.48 11.76 4.37
C VAL A 105 11.50 10.64 4.60
N ARG A 106 11.02 9.40 4.72
CA ARG A 106 11.84 8.18 4.86
C ARG A 106 11.31 7.10 3.92
N THR A 107 12.21 6.34 3.31
CA THR A 107 11.86 5.09 2.63
C THR A 107 11.32 4.07 3.63
N SER A 108 10.41 3.22 3.16
CA SER A 108 9.60 2.37 4.03
C SER A 108 9.36 0.98 3.48
#